data_AF-A0A965L8T5-F1
#
_entry.id   AF-A0A965L8T5-F1
#
_cell.length_a   1.000
_cell.length_b   1.000
_cell.length_c   1.000
_cell.angle_alpha   90.00
_cell.angle_beta   90.00
_cell.angle_gamma   90.00
#
_symmetry.space_group_name_H-M   'P 1'
#
loop_
_entity.id
_entity.type
_entity.pdbx_description
1 polymer ?
#
loop_
_entity_poly.entity_id
_entity_poly.type
_entity_poly.pdbx_seq_one_letter_code
_entity_poly.pdbx_strand_id
1 'polypeptide(L)'
;MRPPALVAALGYGGLIPFVGLAGFVMFAPADATAFARGLLIAYGAVILSFVGALHWGFAMTLPGLDRARKNRGYVWSVIPALMGFLAIAMDSALSLSLLIVGFALAYWQDADLANRASLPLWYPRLRAWLSTIACLSLVCGLLAPALV
;
A
#
# COMPACT_ATOMS: atom_id res chain seq x y z
N MET A 1 -15.82 -4.60 16.04
CA MET A 1 -16.85 -4.58 14.98
C MET A 1 -16.25 -5.07 13.67
N ARG A 2 -17.00 -5.79 12.83
CA ARG A 2 -16.55 -6.24 11.50
C ARG A 2 -16.82 -5.13 10.46
N PRO A 3 -15.99 -4.98 9.42
CA PRO A 3 -16.31 -4.08 8.31
C PRO A 3 -17.54 -4.59 7.54
N PRO A 4 -18.25 -3.71 6.80
CA PRO A 4 -19.28 -4.15 5.85
C PRO A 4 -18.73 -5.18 4.87
N ALA A 5 -19.54 -6.17 4.48
CA ALA A 5 -19.09 -7.29 3.67
C ALA A 5 -18.46 -6.87 2.33
N LEU A 6 -19.07 -5.91 1.63
CA LEU A 6 -18.53 -5.37 0.38
C LEU A 6 -17.15 -4.70 0.59
N VAL A 7 -16.97 -3.95 1.68
CA VAL A 7 -15.69 -3.30 2.00
C VAL A 7 -14.59 -4.33 2.25
N ALA A 8 -14.92 -5.40 2.98
CA ALA A 8 -13.98 -6.51 3.17
C ALA A 8 -13.65 -7.20 1.84
N ALA A 9 -14.68 -7.53 1.04
CA ALA A 9 -14.50 -8.21 -0.24
C ALA A 9 -13.61 -7.40 -1.20
N LEU A 10 -13.84 -6.10 -1.34
CA LEU A 10 -13.02 -5.22 -2.18
C LEU A 10 -11.61 -5.06 -1.61
N GLY A 11 -11.48 -4.89 -0.29
CA GLY A 11 -10.18 -4.77 0.36
C GLY A 11 -9.30 -6.00 0.17
N TYR A 12 -9.83 -7.19 0.50
CA TYR A 12 -9.10 -8.45 0.32
C TYR A 12 -8.96 -8.84 -1.15
N GLY A 13 -9.93 -8.52 -2.00
CA GLY A 13 -9.84 -8.71 -3.46
C GLY A 13 -8.68 -7.94 -4.08
N GLY A 14 -8.38 -6.74 -3.58
CA GLY A 14 -7.21 -5.97 -3.97
C GLY A 14 -5.85 -6.63 -3.64
N LEU A 15 -5.82 -7.70 -2.82
CA LEU A 15 -4.59 -8.45 -2.55
C LEU A 15 -4.32 -9.55 -3.57
N ILE A 16 -5.28 -9.88 -4.44
CA ILE A 16 -5.13 -10.96 -5.43
C ILE A 16 -3.89 -10.74 -6.30
N PRO A 17 -3.65 -9.54 -6.89
CA PRO A 17 -2.47 -9.35 -7.72
C PRO A 17 -1.16 -9.38 -6.91
N PHE A 18 -1.16 -8.88 -5.66
CA PHE A 18 0.01 -8.96 -4.77
C PHE A 18 0.43 -10.41 -4.53
N VAL A 19 -0.51 -11.23 -4.04
CA VAL A 19 -0.22 -12.63 -3.68
C VAL A 19 0.08 -13.47 -4.93
N GLY A 20 -0.69 -13.27 -6.01
CA GLY A 20 -0.49 -13.98 -7.27
C GLY A 20 0.89 -13.69 -7.89
N LEU A 21 1.27 -12.41 -7.98
CA LEU A 21 2.57 -12.03 -8.53
C LEU A 21 3.73 -12.41 -7.60
N ALA A 22 3.56 -12.32 -6.28
CA ALA A 22 4.56 -12.80 -5.33
C ALA A 22 4.80 -14.31 -5.47
N GLY A 23 3.74 -15.10 -5.56
CA GLY A 23 3.85 -16.54 -5.83
C GLY A 23 4.54 -16.81 -7.16
N PHE A 24 4.13 -16.10 -8.23
CA PHE A 24 4.74 -16.25 -9.53
C PHE A 24 6.24 -15.92 -9.50
N VAL A 25 6.64 -14.79 -8.90
CA VAL A 25 8.04 -14.38 -8.79
C VAL A 25 8.90 -15.38 -7.99
N MET A 26 8.31 -16.11 -7.03
CA MET A 26 9.04 -17.12 -6.24
C MET A 26 9.19 -18.47 -6.94
N PHE A 27 8.28 -18.84 -7.85
CA PHE A 27 8.22 -20.19 -8.42
C PHE A 27 8.34 -20.25 -9.95
N ALA A 28 8.29 -19.11 -10.65
CA ALA A 28 8.38 -19.07 -12.09
C ALA A 28 9.81 -19.28 -12.60
N PRO A 29 9.97 -19.74 -13.85
CA PRO A 29 11.25 -19.75 -14.53
C PRO A 29 11.87 -18.35 -14.63
N ALA A 30 13.21 -18.30 -14.67
CA ALA A 30 14.00 -17.08 -14.54
C ALA A 30 13.66 -15.97 -15.55
N ASP A 31 13.32 -16.35 -16.78
CA ASP A 31 12.95 -15.46 -17.88
C ASP A 31 11.65 -14.70 -17.63
N ALA A 32 10.72 -15.27 -16.86
CA ALA A 32 9.44 -14.65 -16.53
C ALA A 32 9.47 -13.83 -15.22
N THR A 33 10.47 -14.05 -14.36
CA THR A 33 10.57 -13.43 -13.03
C THR A 33 10.76 -11.91 -13.09
N ALA A 34 11.56 -11.40 -14.03
CA ALA A 34 11.79 -9.97 -14.17
C ALA A 34 10.51 -9.21 -14.53
N PHE A 35 9.74 -9.73 -15.48
CA PHE A 35 8.47 -9.15 -15.89
C PHE A 35 7.44 -9.16 -14.76
N ALA A 36 7.27 -10.30 -14.08
CA ALA A 36 6.35 -10.42 -12.96
C ALA A 36 6.73 -9.52 -11.78
N ARG A 37 8.03 -9.35 -11.50
CA ARG A 37 8.52 -8.41 -10.49
C ARG A 37 8.20 -6.96 -10.88
N GLY A 38 8.37 -6.59 -12.15
CA GLY A 38 7.95 -5.29 -12.67
C GLY A 38 6.46 -5.04 -12.48
N LEU A 39 5.60 -6.03 -12.77
CA LEU A 39 4.16 -5.93 -12.51
C LEU A 39 3.84 -5.80 -11.01
N LEU A 40 4.55 -6.52 -10.14
CA LEU A 40 4.37 -6.44 -8.69
C LEU A 40 4.70 -5.03 -8.17
N ILE A 41 5.79 -4.43 -8.66
CA ILE A 41 6.19 -3.05 -8.36
C ILE A 41 5.13 -2.06 -8.86
N ALA A 42 4.72 -2.18 -10.13
CA ALA A 42 3.74 -1.31 -10.74
C ALA A 42 2.39 -1.35 -9.99
N TYR A 43 1.91 -2.55 -9.66
CA TYR A 43 0.68 -2.71 -8.88
C TYR A 43 0.83 -2.16 -7.45
N GLY A 44 1.99 -2.39 -6.82
CA GLY A 44 2.32 -1.81 -5.52
C GLY A 44 2.25 -0.28 -5.52
N ALA A 45 2.81 0.36 -6.55
CA ALA A 45 2.75 1.81 -6.73
C ALA A 45 1.30 2.32 -6.91
N VAL A 46 0.49 1.64 -7.72
CA VAL A 46 -0.94 1.97 -7.92
C VAL A 46 -1.71 1.92 -6.61
N ILE A 47 -1.55 0.85 -5.83
CA ILE A 47 -2.28 0.69 -4.56
C ILE A 47 -1.77 1.67 -3.51
N LEU A 48 -0.46 1.93 -3.44
CA LEU A 48 0.11 2.91 -2.53
C LEU A 48 -0.43 4.33 -2.82
N SER A 49 -0.53 4.70 -4.10
CA SER A 49 -1.16 5.96 -4.54
C SER A 49 -2.64 6.05 -4.12
N PHE A 50 -3.42 4.99 -4.38
CA PHE A 50 -4.83 4.91 -3.98
C PHE A 50 -5.02 5.10 -2.46
N VAL A 51 -4.17 4.45 -1.66
CA VAL A 51 -4.18 4.58 -0.20
C VAL A 51 -3.87 6.01 0.24
N GLY A 52 -2.88 6.66 -0.39
CA GLY A 52 -2.55 8.06 -0.10
C GLY A 52 -3.75 8.97 -0.33
N ALA A 53 -4.43 8.83 -1.48
CA ALA A 53 -5.55 9.68 -1.87
C ALA A 53 -6.69 9.74 -0.83
N LEU A 54 -6.86 8.69 -0.01
CA LEU A 54 -7.83 8.67 1.09
C LEU A 54 -7.67 9.84 2.05
N HIS A 55 -6.43 10.27 2.32
CA HIS A 55 -6.14 11.32 3.31
C HIS A 55 -6.59 12.71 2.87
N TRP A 56 -6.69 12.95 1.56
CA TRP A 56 -7.35 14.15 1.04
C TRP A 56 -8.84 14.12 1.38
N GLY A 57 -9.51 12.99 1.09
CA GLY A 57 -10.92 12.80 1.42
C GLY A 57 -11.20 12.95 2.92
N PHE A 58 -10.39 12.30 3.76
CA PHE A 58 -10.50 12.42 5.22
C PHE A 58 -10.33 13.85 5.71
N ALA A 59 -9.35 14.59 5.18
CA ALA A 59 -9.15 15.99 5.54
C ALA A 59 -10.34 16.88 5.16
N MET A 60 -11.05 16.56 4.07
CA MET A 60 -12.26 17.27 3.65
C MET A 60 -13.48 16.94 4.50
N THR A 61 -13.68 15.66 4.84
CA THR A 61 -14.96 15.17 5.36
C THR A 61 -14.98 14.89 6.86
N LEU A 62 -13.85 14.58 7.49
CA LEU A 62 -13.84 14.22 8.90
C LEU A 62 -14.03 15.45 9.80
N PRO A 63 -15.04 15.44 10.69
CA PRO A 63 -15.23 16.49 11.67
C PRO A 63 -14.13 16.44 12.75
N GLY A 64 -13.89 17.56 13.43
CA GLY A 64 -12.95 17.64 14.55
C GLY A 64 -11.46 17.74 14.19
N LEU A 65 -11.12 17.75 12.89
CA LEU A 65 -9.76 18.04 12.44
C LEU A 65 -9.51 19.55 12.38
N ASP A 66 -8.50 20.02 13.13
CA ASP A 66 -8.00 21.39 13.01
C ASP A 66 -7.34 21.66 11.65
N ARG A 67 -7.05 22.94 11.35
CA ARG A 67 -6.48 23.36 10.07
C ARG A 67 -5.12 22.70 9.79
N ALA A 68 -4.27 22.55 10.79
CA ALA A 68 -2.94 21.97 10.63
C ALA A 68 -3.01 20.49 10.28
N ARG A 69 -3.94 19.75 10.90
CA ARG A 69 -4.20 18.33 10.62
C ARG A 69 -4.78 18.12 9.23
N LYS A 70 -5.71 18.97 8.79
CA LYS A 70 -6.24 18.94 7.42
C LYS A 70 -5.13 19.17 6.39
N ASN A 71 -4.30 20.18 6.60
CA ASN A 71 -3.17 20.45 5.72
C ASN A 71 -2.18 19.27 5.67
N ARG A 72 -1.91 18.63 6.81
CA ARG A 72 -1.09 17.42 6.84
C ARG A 72 -1.71 16.28 6.04
N GLY A 73 -3.03 16.07 6.13
CA GLY A 73 -3.74 15.09 5.32
C GLY A 73 -3.63 15.35 3.82
N TYR A 74 -3.73 16.62 3.39
CA TYR A 74 -3.53 16.99 1.97
C TYR A 74 -2.11 16.72 1.50
N VAL A 75 -1.08 17.13 2.26
CA VAL A 75 0.32 16.83 1.91
C VAL A 75 0.53 15.32 1.86
N TRP A 76 0.09 14.61 2.90
CA TRP A 76 0.23 13.16 2.97
C TRP A 76 -0.48 12.45 1.82
N SER A 77 -1.57 12.99 1.29
CA SER A 77 -2.26 12.35 0.16
C SER A 77 -1.43 12.26 -1.12
N VAL A 78 -0.43 13.14 -1.25
CA VAL A 78 0.45 13.22 -2.42
C VAL A 78 1.71 12.36 -2.23
N ILE A 79 2.23 12.26 -1.00
CA ILE A 79 3.50 11.58 -0.71
C ILE A 79 3.52 10.11 -1.20
N PRO A 80 2.52 9.25 -0.90
CA PRO A 80 2.48 7.87 -1.39
C PRO A 80 2.45 7.75 -2.92
N ALA A 81 1.79 8.69 -3.62
CA ALA A 81 1.76 8.70 -5.07
C ALA A 81 3.15 9.04 -5.65
N LEU A 82 3.86 10.01 -5.06
CA LEU A 82 5.24 10.33 -5.43
C LEU A 82 6.20 9.17 -5.13
N MET A 83 6.03 8.49 -3.99
CA MET A 83 6.80 7.28 -3.67
C MET A 83 6.56 6.17 -4.69
N GLY A 84 5.30 5.95 -5.09
CA GLY A 84 4.96 4.98 -6.14
C GLY A 84 5.57 5.35 -7.50
N PHE A 85 5.51 6.63 -7.88
CA PHE A 85 6.13 7.13 -9.10
C PHE A 85 7.66 6.96 -9.11
N LEU A 86 8.33 7.25 -7.98
CA LEU A 86 9.76 7.01 -7.86
C LEU A 86 10.07 5.52 -7.88
N ALA A 87 9.26 4.69 -7.22
CA ALA A 87 9.46 3.23 -7.22
C ALA A 87 9.46 2.65 -8.63
N ILE A 88 8.58 3.08 -9.54
CA ILE A 88 8.58 2.55 -10.91
C ILE A 88 9.77 3.03 -11.76
N ALA A 89 10.52 4.04 -11.31
CA ALA A 89 11.66 4.62 -12.02
C ALA A 89 13.02 4.10 -11.53
N MET A 90 13.04 3.22 -10.53
CA MET A 90 14.24 2.70 -9.89
C MET A 90 14.50 1.23 -10.27
N ASP A 91 15.67 0.70 -9.91
CA ASP A 91 15.90 -0.74 -9.98
C ASP A 91 14.97 -1.49 -9.02
N SER A 92 14.76 -2.78 -9.29
CA SER A 92 13.78 -3.57 -8.57
C SER A 92 13.98 -3.63 -7.05
N ALA A 93 15.23 -3.67 -6.57
CA ALA A 93 15.50 -3.82 -5.14
C ALA A 93 15.14 -2.53 -4.38
N LEU A 94 15.54 -1.37 -4.91
CA LEU A 94 15.17 -0.08 -4.34
C LEU A 94 13.66 0.18 -4.47
N SER A 95 13.05 -0.20 -5.60
CA SER A 95 11.62 -0.07 -5.84
C SER A 95 10.78 -0.79 -4.78
N LEU A 96 11.07 -2.08 -4.57
CA LEU A 96 10.36 -2.93 -3.61
C LEU A 96 10.58 -2.44 -2.18
N SER A 97 11.80 -2.05 -1.84
CA SER A 97 12.13 -1.49 -0.52
C SER A 97 11.37 -0.20 -0.24
N LEU A 98 11.32 0.72 -1.22
CA LEU A 98 10.59 1.98 -1.11
C LEU A 98 9.09 1.73 -0.94
N LEU A 99 8.51 0.78 -1.67
CA LEU A 99 7.09 0.42 -1.55
C LEU A 99 6.78 -0.20 -0.18
N ILE A 100 7.63 -1.09 0.36
CA ILE A 100 7.46 -1.67 1.70
C ILE A 100 7.44 -0.55 2.76
N VAL A 101 8.40 0.38 2.70
CA VAL A 101 8.44 1.55 3.59
C VAL A 101 7.20 2.41 3.38
N GLY A 102 6.78 2.65 2.14
CA GLY A 102 5.59 3.41 1.81
C GLY A 102 4.31 2.84 2.43
N PHE A 103 4.10 1.52 2.33
CA PHE A 103 2.95 0.86 2.96
C PHE A 103 3.01 0.88 4.48
N ALA A 104 4.20 0.74 5.08
CA ALA A 104 4.39 0.84 6.52
C ALA A 104 4.05 2.25 7.03
N LEU A 105 4.56 3.29 6.37
CA LEU A 105 4.26 4.68 6.71
C LEU A 105 2.79 5.03 6.47
N ALA A 106 2.18 4.53 5.39
CA ALA A 106 0.76 4.71 5.11
C ALA A 106 -0.12 4.09 6.20
N TYR A 107 0.22 2.87 6.64
CA TYR A 107 -0.47 2.25 7.77
C TYR A 107 -0.29 3.03 9.08
N TRP A 108 0.93 3.49 9.36
CA TRP A 108 1.18 4.34 10.53
C TRP A 108 0.33 5.62 10.51
N GLN A 109 0.24 6.28 9.35
CA GLN A 109 -0.58 7.48 9.19
C GLN A 109 -2.08 7.19 9.29
N ASP A 110 -2.55 6.04 8.79
CA ASP A 110 -3.92 5.55 8.98
C ASP A 110 -4.24 5.29 10.47
N ALA A 111 -3.31 4.69 11.21
CA ALA A 111 -3.46 4.41 12.63
C ALA A 111 -3.45 5.69 13.48
N ASP A 112 -2.53 6.63 13.18
CA ASP A 112 -2.49 7.95 13.83
C ASP A 112 -3.81 8.72 13.61
N LEU A 113 -4.32 8.70 12.37
CA LEU A 113 -5.60 9.34 12.06
C LEU A 113 -6.77 8.67 12.79
N ALA A 114 -6.81 7.33 12.84
CA ALA A 114 -7.87 6.59 13.54
C ALA A 114 -7.90 6.86 15.05
N ASN A 115 -6.76 7.19 15.66
CA ASN A 115 -6.70 7.58 17.08
C ASN A 115 -7.15 9.03 17.34
N ARG A 116 -7.14 9.89 16.31
CA ARG A 116 -7.39 11.33 16.44
C ARG A 116 -8.68 11.81 15.80
N ALA A 117 -9.33 10.97 15.00
CA ALA A 117 -10.52 11.28 14.24
C ALA A 117 -11.55 10.16 14.37
N SER A 118 -12.81 10.49 14.08
CA SER A 118 -13.94 9.58 14.20
C SER A 118 -14.01 8.56 13.04
N LEU A 119 -12.99 7.72 12.91
CA LEU A 119 -13.01 6.60 11.96
C LEU A 119 -13.68 5.37 12.58
N PRO A 120 -14.35 4.53 11.77
CA PRO A 120 -14.90 3.27 12.27
C PRO A 120 -13.81 2.36 12.85
N LEU A 121 -14.08 1.72 13.99
CA LEU A 121 -13.12 0.86 14.70
C LEU A 121 -12.57 -0.32 13.85
N TRP A 122 -13.28 -0.71 12.79
CA TRP A 122 -12.82 -1.76 11.88
C TRP A 122 -11.76 -1.28 10.87
N TYR A 123 -11.67 0.03 10.61
CA TYR A 123 -10.77 0.59 9.60
C TYR A 123 -9.30 0.29 9.85
N PRO A 124 -8.68 0.67 11.00
CA PRO A 124 -7.26 0.44 11.22
C PRO A 124 -6.92 -1.05 11.21
N ARG A 125 -7.80 -1.91 11.74
CA ARG A 125 -7.61 -3.37 11.71
C ARG A 125 -7.61 -3.93 10.28
N LEU A 126 -8.53 -3.46 9.43
CA LEU A 126 -8.55 -3.87 8.02
C LEU A 126 -7.27 -3.41 7.32
N ARG A 127 -6.90 -2.13 7.46
CA ARG A 127 -5.68 -1.56 6.88
C ARG A 127 -4.42 -2.30 7.32
N ALA A 128 -4.34 -2.73 8.58
CA ALA A 128 -3.23 -3.53 9.08
C ALA A 128 -3.06 -4.82 8.27
N TRP A 129 -4.13 -5.62 8.12
CA TRP A 129 -4.07 -6.88 7.36
C TRP A 129 -3.71 -6.66 5.89
N LEU A 130 -4.32 -5.66 5.25
CA LEU A 130 -4.05 -5.37 3.84
C LEU A 130 -2.59 -4.94 3.63
N SER A 131 -2.09 -4.01 4.44
CA SER A 131 -0.70 -3.54 4.36
C SER A 131 0.29 -4.65 4.69
N THR A 132 0.03 -5.48 5.69
CA THR A 132 0.91 -6.62 6.03
C THR A 132 1.01 -7.60 4.87
N ILE A 133 -0.10 -8.01 4.27
CA ILE A 133 -0.07 -8.98 3.17
C ILE A 133 0.60 -8.38 1.92
N ALA A 134 0.35 -7.10 1.62
CA ALA A 134 1.03 -6.38 0.56
C ALA A 134 2.56 -6.32 0.80
N CYS A 135 3.00 -5.94 2.00
CA CYS A 135 4.42 -5.92 2.36
C CYS A 135 5.07 -7.29 2.27
N LEU A 136 4.43 -8.36 2.77
CA LEU A 136 4.96 -9.72 2.65
C LEU A 136 5.11 -10.13 1.18
N SER A 137 4.14 -9.78 0.34
CA SER A 137 4.20 -10.04 -1.10
C SER A 137 5.37 -9.30 -1.77
N LEU A 138 5.61 -8.04 -1.39
CA LEU A 138 6.76 -7.25 -1.86
C LEU A 138 8.10 -7.83 -1.37
N VAL A 139 8.15 -8.33 -0.13
CA VAL A 139 9.33 -9.03 0.41
C VAL A 139 9.64 -10.30 -0.39
N CYS A 140 8.63 -11.08 -0.78
CA CYS A 140 8.84 -12.20 -1.71
C CYS A 140 9.48 -11.73 -3.02
N GLY A 141 9.01 -10.61 -3.58
CA GLY A 141 9.62 -10.00 -4.76
C GLY A 141 11.09 -9.65 -4.60
N LEU A 142 11.49 -9.22 -3.39
CA LEU A 142 12.84 -8.79 -3.04
C LEU A 142 13.78 -9.98 -2.81
N LEU A 143 13.25 -11.05 -2.18
CA LEU A 143 14.01 -12.27 -1.87
C LEU A 143 14.09 -13.23 -3.05
N ALA A 144 13.20 -13.12 -4.03
CA ALA A 144 13.25 -13.94 -5.22
C ALA A 144 14.60 -13.76 -5.93
N PRO A 145 15.28 -14.85 -6.30
CA PRO A 145 16.63 -14.78 -6.84
C PRO A 145 16.69 -13.89 -8.08
N ALA A 146 17.60 -12.93 -8.07
CA ALA A 146 18.06 -12.25 -9.27
C ALA A 146 19.17 -13.14 -9.84
N LEU A 147 18.90 -13.85 -10.93
CA LEU A 147 19.99 -14.53 -11.61
C LEU A 147 20.83 -13.48 -12.33
N VAL A 148 22.12 -13.44 -11.96
CA VAL A 148 23.22 -12.78 -12.68
C VAL A 148 23.33 -13.35 -14.08
#